data_AF-A0A7C2A110-F1
#
_entry.id   AF-A0A7C2A110-F1
#
_cell.length_a   1.000
_cell.length_b   1.000
_cell.length_c   1.000
_cell.angle_alpha   90.00
_cell.angle_beta   90.00
_cell.angle_gamma   90.00
#
_symmetry.space_group_name_H-M   'P 1'
#
loop_
_entity.id
_entity.type
_entity.pdbx_description
1 polymer ?
#
loop_
_entity_poly.entity_id
_entity_poly.type
_entity_poly.pdbx_seq_one_letter_code
_entity_poly.pdbx_strand_id
1 'polypeptide(L)'
;MNNLNNYFDNFLVLGTIYGMLLSLSIAPTHAEPLANITLLDESAQSLTLELTIPEPVISEKHLSGNRYQAIQIAGMGYTHDPGKPQRPLRGVLIAVPDGSRLQLEILDSDTENLSGVLLPPAPTFNPLDAEQSEFIPEAQSYQVDHFQPASPVKIGLTGHIREQ
;
A
#
# COMPACT_ATOMS: atom_id res chain seq x y z
N MET A 1 8.43 -87.50 -3.32
CA MET A 1 9.50 -86.77 -4.02
C MET A 1 8.88 -85.62 -4.79
N ASN A 2 9.09 -84.39 -4.27
CA ASN A 2 9.19 -83.05 -4.92
C ASN A 2 8.07 -82.64 -5.90
N ASN A 3 7.34 -81.52 -5.79
CA ASN A 3 7.61 -80.15 -5.32
C ASN A 3 6.25 -79.53 -4.91
N LEU A 4 6.06 -79.04 -3.67
CA LEU A 4 6.24 -77.66 -3.20
C LEU A 4 6.04 -76.52 -4.23
N ASN A 5 5.02 -75.70 -3.93
CA ASN A 5 4.87 -74.26 -4.21
C ASN A 5 4.54 -73.82 -5.64
N ASN A 6 3.25 -73.64 -5.89
CA ASN A 6 2.72 -72.52 -6.69
C ASN A 6 1.57 -71.90 -5.89
N TYR A 7 1.93 -71.02 -4.95
CA TYR A 7 1.03 -70.04 -4.35
C TYR A 7 1.56 -68.68 -4.81
N PHE A 8 0.65 -67.71 -4.97
CA PHE A 8 0.90 -66.31 -5.37
C PHE A 8 0.90 -65.98 -6.86
N ASP A 9 -0.16 -66.38 -7.56
CA ASP A 9 -0.67 -65.59 -8.69
C ASP A 9 -2.17 -65.44 -8.52
N ASN A 10 -2.59 -64.39 -7.81
CA ASN A 10 -3.91 -63.74 -7.88
C ASN A 10 -4.04 -62.69 -6.78
N PHE A 11 -3.28 -61.60 -6.88
CA PHE A 11 -3.53 -60.35 -6.15
C PHE A 11 -3.04 -59.17 -7.00
N LEU A 12 -3.53 -59.06 -8.23
CA LEU A 12 -3.16 -57.95 -9.13
C LEU A 12 -4.35 -57.40 -9.92
N VAL A 13 -5.53 -57.35 -9.28
CA VAL A 13 -6.67 -56.63 -9.85
C VAL A 13 -7.35 -55.79 -8.77
N LEU A 14 -7.05 -54.48 -8.86
CA LEU A 14 -7.91 -53.35 -8.48
C LEU A 14 -8.03 -53.00 -6.98
N GLY A 15 -6.88 -52.84 -6.33
CA GLY A 15 -6.73 -51.87 -5.22
C GLY A 15 -6.69 -50.42 -5.72
N THR A 16 -7.65 -50.01 -6.54
CA THR A 16 -7.74 -48.64 -7.13
C THR A 16 -8.92 -47.87 -6.56
N ILE A 17 -9.20 -48.01 -5.26
CA ILE A 17 -10.18 -47.18 -4.55
C ILE A 17 -9.62 -46.82 -3.17
N TYR A 18 -8.46 -46.16 -3.12
CA TYR A 18 -8.07 -45.29 -2.01
C TYR A 18 -6.78 -44.60 -2.39
N GLY A 19 -6.77 -43.27 -2.49
CA GLY A 19 -5.51 -42.55 -2.72
C GLY A 19 -5.58 -41.41 -3.73
N MET A 20 -6.76 -41.06 -4.25
CA MET A 20 -6.94 -39.70 -4.77
C MET A 20 -7.18 -38.78 -3.57
N LEU A 21 -6.11 -38.58 -2.79
CA LEU A 21 -6.00 -37.51 -1.82
C LEU A 21 -6.13 -36.21 -2.62
N LEU A 22 -7.34 -35.67 -2.58
CA LEU A 22 -7.67 -34.33 -2.99
C LEU A 22 -6.78 -33.39 -2.16
N SER A 23 -5.61 -33.02 -2.68
CA SER A 23 -4.83 -31.93 -2.15
C SER A 23 -5.56 -30.64 -2.52
N LEU A 24 -6.63 -30.34 -1.78
CA LEU A 24 -7.16 -28.99 -1.70
C LEU A 24 -6.02 -28.16 -1.10
N SER A 25 -5.20 -27.55 -1.97
CA SER A 25 -4.36 -26.44 -1.57
C SER A 25 -5.32 -25.32 -1.22
N ILE A 26 -5.75 -25.28 0.04
CA ILE A 26 -6.26 -24.07 0.64
C ILE A 26 -5.03 -23.16 0.66
N ALA A 27 -4.82 -22.39 -0.41
CA ALA A 27 -3.92 -21.27 -0.34
C ALA A 27 -4.40 -20.46 0.87
N PRO A 28 -3.53 -20.16 1.85
CA PRO A 28 -3.93 -19.20 2.88
C PRO A 28 -4.36 -17.94 2.12
N THR A 29 -5.61 -17.53 2.29
CA THR A 29 -6.02 -16.16 1.97
C THR A 29 -5.21 -15.29 2.91
N HIS A 30 -4.03 -14.88 2.47
CA HIS A 30 -3.28 -13.85 3.15
C HIS A 30 -3.97 -12.55 2.75
N ALA A 31 -4.73 -11.97 3.67
CA ALA A 31 -5.21 -10.61 3.48
C ALA A 31 -3.96 -9.71 3.51
N GLU A 32 -3.68 -9.04 2.39
CA GLU A 32 -2.60 -8.06 2.33
C GLU A 32 -2.84 -6.98 3.40
N PRO A 33 -1.90 -6.73 4.32
CA PRO A 33 -2.07 -5.72 5.35
C PRO A 33 -2.22 -4.35 4.67
N LEU A 34 -3.22 -3.59 5.10
CA LEU A 34 -3.51 -2.24 4.58
C LEU A 34 -2.94 -1.19 5.52
N ALA A 35 -2.50 -0.07 4.96
CA ALA A 35 -2.22 1.13 5.73
C ALA A 35 -3.49 1.57 6.46
N ASN A 36 -3.39 1.69 7.78
CA ASN A 36 -4.53 1.93 8.64
C ASN A 36 -4.26 3.07 9.61
N ILE A 37 -5.29 3.90 9.84
CA ILE A 37 -5.25 4.93 10.88
C ILE A 37 -6.16 4.45 12.01
N THR A 38 -5.59 4.28 13.20
CA THR A 38 -6.29 3.86 14.41
C THR A 38 -6.37 5.01 15.41
N LEU A 39 -7.47 5.07 16.16
CA LEU A 39 -7.60 5.96 17.31
C LEU A 39 -7.02 5.25 18.54
N LEU A 40 -5.97 5.84 19.12
CA LEU A 40 -5.36 5.33 20.35
C LEU A 40 -5.97 5.95 21.60
N ASP A 41 -6.26 7.25 21.56
CA ASP A 41 -6.84 8.00 22.67
C ASP A 41 -7.68 9.17 22.18
N GLU A 42 -8.73 9.50 22.94
CA GLU A 42 -9.65 10.59 22.66
C GLU A 42 -10.06 11.30 23.95
N SER A 43 -9.95 12.62 23.92
CA SER A 43 -10.44 13.51 24.97
C SER A 43 -11.22 14.68 24.38
N ALA A 44 -11.79 15.51 25.25
CA ALA A 44 -12.48 16.72 24.81
C ALA A 44 -11.55 17.79 24.19
N GLN A 45 -10.22 17.62 24.26
CA GLN A 45 -9.24 18.58 23.72
C GLN A 45 -8.23 17.95 22.75
N SER A 46 -8.12 16.63 22.69
CA SER A 46 -7.06 15.93 21.95
C SER A 46 -7.55 14.62 21.35
N LEU A 47 -6.90 14.24 20.25
CA LEU A 47 -7.04 12.94 19.62
C LEU A 47 -5.63 12.42 19.33
N THR A 48 -5.36 11.19 19.74
CA THR A 48 -4.11 10.50 19.43
C THR A 48 -4.38 9.44 18.38
N LEU A 49 -3.75 9.60 17.22
CA LEU A 49 -3.91 8.71 16.08
C LEU A 49 -2.58 8.01 15.78
N GLU A 50 -2.68 6.74 15.38
CA GLU A 50 -1.54 5.97 14.89
C GLU A 50 -1.78 5.59 13.42
N LEU A 51 -0.75 5.75 12.59
CA LEU A 51 -0.73 5.27 11.21
C LEU A 51 0.21 4.06 11.13
N THR A 52 -0.34 2.87 10.93
CA THR A 52 0.45 1.68 10.62
C THR A 52 0.66 1.58 9.12
N ILE A 53 1.91 1.44 8.68
CA ILE A 53 2.30 1.33 7.28
C ILE A 53 2.79 -0.10 7.00
N PRO A 54 2.15 -0.86 6.09
CA PRO A 54 2.64 -2.17 5.67
C PRO A 54 3.86 -2.03 4.75
N GLU A 55 4.53 -3.15 4.51
CA GLU A 55 5.68 -3.23 3.60
C GLU A 55 5.35 -2.65 2.21
N PRO A 56 6.15 -1.71 1.70
CA PRO A 56 5.92 -1.12 0.39
C PRO A 56 6.31 -2.08 -0.74
N VAL A 57 5.49 -2.12 -1.80
CA VAL A 57 5.84 -2.78 -3.06
C VAL A 57 6.46 -1.75 -3.99
N ILE A 58 7.73 -1.96 -4.34
CA ILE A 58 8.46 -1.10 -5.29
C ILE A 58 8.44 -1.75 -6.66
N SER A 59 7.96 -1.03 -7.66
CA SER A 59 7.90 -1.51 -9.05
C SER A 59 8.48 -0.49 -10.03
N GLU A 60 8.99 -0.99 -11.16
CA GLU A 60 9.52 -0.15 -12.22
C GLU A 60 8.41 0.41 -13.11
N LYS A 61 8.49 1.70 -13.43
CA LYS A 61 7.53 2.38 -14.31
C LYS A 61 8.25 3.19 -15.38
N HIS A 62 7.88 2.97 -16.64
CA HIS A 62 8.41 3.73 -17.77
C HIS A 62 7.41 4.83 -18.16
N LEU A 63 7.81 6.09 -18.05
CA LEU A 63 6.98 7.25 -18.35
C LEU A 63 7.79 8.28 -19.13
N SER A 64 7.26 8.75 -20.25
CA SER A 64 7.89 9.81 -21.08
C SER A 64 9.36 9.51 -21.40
N GLY A 65 9.69 8.24 -21.69
CA GLY A 65 11.05 7.79 -21.99
C GLY A 65 12.00 7.65 -20.80
N ASN A 66 11.54 7.91 -19.56
CA ASN A 66 12.34 7.80 -18.35
C ASN A 66 11.89 6.60 -17.50
N ARG A 67 12.82 6.07 -16.70
CA ARG A 67 12.62 4.93 -15.81
C ARG A 67 12.48 5.42 -14.37
N TYR A 68 11.36 5.11 -13.75
CA TYR A 68 11.00 5.50 -12.40
C TYR A 68 10.72 4.29 -11.51
N GLN A 69 10.69 4.50 -10.20
CA GLN A 69 10.26 3.54 -9.20
C GLN A 69 8.95 4.03 -8.59
N ALA A 70 7.87 3.27 -8.79
CA ALA A 70 6.61 3.50 -8.11
C ALA A 70 6.62 2.76 -6.77
N ILE A 71 6.36 3.49 -5.68
CA ILE A 71 6.17 2.92 -4.34
C ILE A 71 4.67 2.76 -4.12
N GLN A 72 4.20 1.52 -4.04
CA GLN A 72 2.81 1.19 -3.75
C GLN A 72 2.70 0.71 -2.30
N ILE A 73 1.87 1.40 -1.51
CA ILE A 73 1.50 0.98 -0.15
C ILE A 73 0.00 0.69 -0.17
N ALA A 74 -0.40 -0.52 0.21
CA ALA A 74 -1.79 -0.92 0.18
C ALA A 74 -2.62 0.00 1.10
N GLY A 75 -3.78 0.48 0.63
CA GLY A 75 -4.62 1.42 1.39
C GLY A 75 -4.22 2.89 1.31
N MET A 76 -3.14 3.25 0.61
CA MET A 76 -2.75 4.65 0.39
C MET A 76 -3.15 5.15 -1.00
N GLY A 77 -3.44 6.45 -1.08
CA GLY A 77 -3.53 7.20 -2.33
C GLY A 77 -2.18 7.85 -2.68
N TYR A 78 -2.20 8.82 -3.60
CA TYR A 78 -0.99 9.51 -4.05
C TYR A 78 -1.17 11.03 -4.06
N THR A 79 -0.07 11.76 -3.87
CA THR A 79 -0.04 13.22 -4.11
C THR A 79 -0.28 13.51 -5.59
N HIS A 80 -0.94 14.63 -5.87
CA HIS A 80 -1.40 14.98 -7.22
C HIS A 80 -0.92 16.35 -7.70
N ASP A 81 0.06 16.95 -7.02
CA ASP A 81 0.69 18.21 -7.45
C ASP A 81 1.46 17.97 -8.76
N PRO A 82 0.99 18.46 -9.92
CA PRO A 82 1.53 18.06 -11.22
C PRO A 82 3.04 18.32 -11.32
N GLY A 83 3.75 17.34 -11.87
CA GLY A 83 5.20 17.40 -12.07
C GLY A 83 6.06 17.19 -10.82
N LYS A 84 5.50 17.24 -9.61
CA LYS A 84 6.23 16.90 -8.38
C LYS A 84 6.31 15.39 -8.17
N PRO A 85 7.30 14.88 -7.40
CA PRO A 85 7.35 13.47 -7.03
C PRO A 85 6.01 12.97 -6.46
N GLN A 86 5.47 11.94 -7.09
CA GLN A 86 4.23 11.28 -6.66
C GLN A 86 4.52 10.41 -5.44
N ARG A 87 4.03 10.82 -4.26
CA ARG A 87 4.25 10.15 -2.98
C ARG A 87 2.98 9.47 -2.47
N PRO A 88 3.08 8.29 -1.85
CA PRO A 88 1.96 7.70 -1.12
C PRO A 88 1.45 8.65 -0.02
N LEU A 89 0.13 8.70 0.16
CA LEU A 89 -0.50 9.44 1.25
C LEU A 89 -1.72 8.71 1.81
N ARG A 90 -1.97 8.90 3.09
CA ARG A 90 -3.21 8.50 3.77
C ARG A 90 -3.77 9.71 4.51
N GLY A 91 -5.07 9.88 4.46
CA GLY A 91 -5.79 10.91 5.21
C GLY A 91 -6.99 10.31 5.93
N VAL A 92 -7.41 10.98 6.99
CA VAL A 92 -8.64 10.71 7.73
C VAL A 92 -9.34 12.03 7.99
N LEU A 93 -10.66 12.03 7.99
CA LEU A 93 -11.45 13.19 8.41
C LEU A 93 -11.69 13.10 9.91
N ILE A 94 -11.51 14.23 10.59
CA ILE A 94 -11.67 14.36 12.03
C ILE A 94 -12.69 15.46 12.28
N ALA A 95 -13.68 15.19 13.12
CA ALA A 95 -14.60 16.22 13.59
C ALA A 95 -13.88 17.10 14.62
N VAL A 96 -14.00 18.41 14.47
CA VAL A 96 -13.31 19.38 15.32
C VAL A 96 -14.35 20.32 15.89
N PRO A 97 -14.36 20.58 17.22
CA PRO A 97 -15.32 21.50 17.81
C PRO A 97 -15.17 22.92 17.25
N ASP A 98 -16.30 23.61 17.06
CA ASP A 98 -16.34 24.98 16.56
C ASP A 98 -15.46 25.94 17.37
N GLY A 99 -14.77 26.83 16.67
CA GLY A 99 -13.88 27.83 17.27
C GLY A 99 -12.56 27.27 17.83
N SER A 100 -12.30 25.97 17.69
CA SER A 100 -11.03 25.37 18.11
C SER A 100 -9.86 25.81 17.23
N ARG A 101 -8.69 25.99 17.85
CA ARG A 101 -7.43 26.14 17.13
C ARG A 101 -6.70 24.79 17.13
N LEU A 102 -6.59 24.19 15.96
CA LEU A 102 -5.90 22.91 15.80
C LEU A 102 -4.38 23.07 15.88
N GLN A 103 -3.75 22.08 16.50
CA GLN A 103 -2.30 21.88 16.51
C GLN A 103 -2.04 20.40 16.22
N LEU A 104 -0.94 20.12 15.52
CA LEU A 104 -0.55 18.78 15.14
C LEU A 104 0.88 18.54 15.61
N GLU A 105 1.09 17.43 16.29
CA GLU A 105 2.37 17.02 16.83
C GLU A 105 2.61 15.54 16.49
N ILE A 106 3.83 15.20 16.14
CA ILE A 106 4.27 13.82 15.98
C ILE A 106 4.78 13.37 17.34
N LEU A 107 4.06 12.46 18.00
CA LEU A 107 4.46 11.95 19.31
C LEU A 107 5.55 10.87 19.19
N ASP A 108 5.48 10.06 18.14
CA ASP A 108 6.45 9.01 17.84
C ASP A 108 6.48 8.72 16.33
N SER A 109 7.61 8.25 15.82
CA SER A 109 7.76 7.86 14.42
C SER A 109 8.95 6.93 14.19
N ASP A 110 8.70 5.83 13.48
CA ASP A 110 9.74 4.99 12.89
C ASP A 110 10.00 5.39 11.43
N THR A 111 11.24 5.30 10.97
CA THR A 111 11.64 5.66 9.60
C THR A 111 12.67 4.69 9.04
N GLU A 112 12.47 4.31 7.78
CA GLU A 112 13.41 3.55 6.97
C GLU A 112 13.86 4.37 5.76
N ASN A 113 15.15 4.30 5.42
CA ASN A 113 15.72 4.99 4.27
C ASN A 113 15.81 4.07 3.06
N LEU A 114 15.04 4.40 2.01
CA LEU A 114 15.15 3.76 0.69
C LEU A 114 16.13 4.53 -0.20
N SER A 115 17.07 3.82 -0.82
CA SER A 115 18.07 4.39 -1.73
C SER A 115 17.84 3.96 -3.17
N GLY A 116 18.29 4.79 -4.13
CA GLY A 116 18.17 4.47 -5.57
C GLY A 116 16.75 4.53 -6.12
N VAL A 117 15.86 5.26 -5.46
CA VAL A 117 14.46 5.45 -5.87
C VAL A 117 14.29 6.81 -6.52
N LEU A 118 13.85 6.83 -7.77
CA LEU A 118 13.38 8.00 -8.49
C LEU A 118 11.86 7.90 -8.66
N LEU A 119 11.12 8.65 -7.84
CA LEU A 119 9.65 8.65 -7.89
C LEU A 119 9.13 9.27 -9.21
N PRO A 120 8.08 8.72 -9.82
CA PRO A 120 7.46 9.31 -11.00
C PRO A 120 6.86 10.69 -10.67
N PRO A 121 6.82 11.63 -11.63
CA PRO A 121 6.09 12.88 -11.43
C PRO A 121 4.59 12.60 -11.38
N ALA A 122 3.85 13.34 -10.56
CA ALA A 122 2.40 13.29 -10.59
C ALA A 122 1.89 13.84 -11.95
N PRO A 123 0.85 13.23 -12.53
CA PRO A 123 0.37 13.62 -13.85
C PRO A 123 -0.32 14.97 -13.83
N THR A 124 -0.27 15.67 -14.96
CA THR A 124 -1.30 16.66 -15.31
C THR A 124 -2.50 15.91 -15.85
N PHE A 125 -3.58 15.85 -15.06
CA PHE A 125 -4.79 15.13 -15.45
C PHE A 125 -5.50 15.83 -16.61
N ASN A 126 -5.78 15.08 -17.67
CA ASN A 126 -6.71 15.50 -18.71
C ASN A 126 -8.13 15.02 -18.32
N PRO A 127 -9.09 15.93 -18.08
CA PRO A 127 -10.42 15.58 -17.58
C PRO A 127 -11.30 14.88 -18.63
N LEU A 128 -10.95 14.96 -19.91
CA LEU A 128 -11.70 14.34 -21.00
C LEU A 128 -11.15 12.96 -21.38
N ASP A 129 -9.87 12.72 -21.14
CA ASP A 129 -9.20 11.47 -21.46
C ASP A 129 -8.01 11.22 -20.52
N ALA A 130 -8.21 10.32 -19.56
CA ALA A 130 -7.17 9.98 -18.59
C ALA A 130 -5.92 9.36 -19.24
N GLU A 131 -6.05 8.70 -20.41
CA GLU A 131 -4.91 8.08 -21.12
C GLU A 131 -3.97 9.14 -21.71
N GLN A 132 -4.46 10.37 -21.90
CA GLN A 132 -3.68 11.51 -22.39
C GLN A 132 -3.07 12.36 -21.26
N SER A 133 -3.00 11.83 -20.04
CA SER A 133 -2.35 12.54 -18.93
C SER A 133 -0.83 12.64 -19.16
N GLU A 134 -0.27 13.83 -18.94
CA GLU A 134 1.15 14.09 -19.15
C GLU A 134 1.95 13.95 -17.86
N PHE A 135 3.10 13.29 -17.95
CA PHE A 135 4.02 13.05 -16.84
C PHE A 135 5.31 13.85 -17.06
N ILE A 136 5.25 15.16 -16.81
CA ILE A 136 6.36 16.09 -17.02
C ILE A 136 6.96 16.47 -15.66
N PRO A 137 8.22 16.10 -15.35
CA PRO A 137 8.82 16.42 -14.07
C PRO A 137 9.11 17.91 -13.93
N GLU A 138 8.78 18.47 -12.77
CA GLU A 138 9.15 19.83 -12.38
C GLU A 138 10.61 19.83 -11.89
N ALA A 139 11.52 20.38 -12.70
CA ALA A 139 12.96 20.32 -12.44
C ALA A 139 13.34 20.78 -11.01
N GLN A 140 12.69 21.83 -10.49
CA GLN A 140 12.97 22.36 -9.16
C GLN A 140 12.67 21.35 -8.04
N SER A 141 11.62 20.53 -8.19
CA SER A 141 11.26 19.51 -7.18
C SER A 141 12.18 18.29 -7.19
N TYR A 142 12.94 18.06 -8.27
CA TYR A 142 13.85 16.91 -8.41
C TYR A 142 15.33 17.26 -8.19
N GLN A 143 15.67 18.55 -8.03
CA GLN A 143 17.04 19.03 -7.84
C GLN A 143 17.35 19.45 -6.39
N VAL A 144 16.41 19.23 -5.47
CA VAL A 144 16.56 19.57 -4.06
C VAL A 144 17.16 18.42 -3.25
N ASP A 145 18.08 18.76 -2.34
CA ASP A 145 18.69 17.83 -1.40
C ASP A 145 18.11 18.00 0.01
N HIS A 146 16.81 17.78 0.14
CA HIS A 146 16.08 17.72 1.42
C HIS A 146 14.75 16.99 1.25
N PHE A 147 14.19 16.46 2.34
CA PHE A 147 12.89 15.81 2.31
C PHE A 147 11.76 16.76 1.89
N GLN A 148 10.94 16.29 0.94
CA GLN A 148 9.77 16.99 0.48
C GLN A 148 8.51 16.13 0.59
N PRO A 149 7.47 16.57 1.32
CA PRO A 149 7.43 17.80 2.15
C PRO A 149 8.36 17.73 3.37
N ALA A 150 8.64 18.88 3.99
CA ALA A 150 9.49 18.97 5.19
C ALA A 150 8.87 18.31 6.44
N SER A 151 7.54 18.20 6.49
CA SER A 151 6.80 17.47 7.53
C SER A 151 6.00 16.34 6.90
N PRO A 152 6.06 15.10 7.44
CA PRO A 152 5.33 13.95 6.90
C PRO A 152 3.82 14.01 7.19
N VAL A 153 3.40 14.85 8.13
CA VAL A 153 1.99 15.06 8.49
C VAL A 153 1.59 16.52 8.31
N LYS A 154 0.32 16.74 7.95
CA LYS A 154 -0.27 18.07 7.86
C LYS A 154 -1.76 18.02 8.18
N ILE A 155 -2.28 19.14 8.70
CA ILE A 155 -3.72 19.38 8.71
C ILE A 155 -4.13 19.74 7.29
N GLY A 156 -5.10 18.99 6.76
CA GLY A 156 -5.65 19.22 5.43
C GLY A 156 -6.61 20.41 5.38
N LEU A 157 -7.48 20.42 4.38
CA LEU A 157 -8.57 21.40 4.30
C LEU A 157 -9.51 21.22 5.49
N THR A 158 -9.84 22.32 6.16
CA THR A 158 -10.90 22.39 7.17
C THR A 158 -12.16 22.96 6.53
N GLY A 159 -13.31 22.43 6.88
CA GLY A 159 -14.59 22.92 6.40
C GLY A 159 -15.74 22.24 7.13
N HIS A 160 -16.95 22.74 6.88
CA HIS A 160 -18.15 22.18 7.47
C HIS A 160 -18.74 21.08 6.59
N ILE A 161 -19.12 19.97 7.21
CA ILE A 161 -19.88 18.89 6.60
C ILE A 161 -21.24 18.85 7.31
N ARG A 162 -22.25 19.46 6.67
CA ARG A 162 -23.61 19.64 7.22
C ARG A 162 -23.59 20.48 8.49
N GLU A 163 -23.93 19.88 9.63
CA GLU A 163 -24.02 20.52 10.96
C GLU A 163 -22.73 20.31 11.79
N GLN A 164 -21.62 19.91 11.14
CA GLN A 164 -20.29 19.73 11.71
C GLN A 164 -19.32 20.64 10.98
#